data_AF-A0A8S3G5Y1-F1
#
_entry.id   AF-A0A8S3G5Y1-F1
#
_cell.length_a   1.000
_cell.length_b   1.000
_cell.length_c   1.000
_cell.angle_alpha   90.00
_cell.angle_beta   90.00
_cell.angle_gamma   90.00
#
_symmetry.space_group_name_H-M   'P 1'
#
loop_
_entity.id
_entity.type
_entity.pdbx_description
1 polymer ?
#
loop_
_entity_poly.entity_id
_entity_poly.type
_entity_poly.pdbx_seq_one_letter_code
_entity_poly.pdbx_strand_id
1 'polypeptide(L)' 'HPHKDAGKILADILRQFLHNVNVDDGLKALGYTTSDIPALVKATIPQKRVTKLAPLTHTEEDLARLFENSMKLY' A
#
# COMPACT_ATOMS: atom_id res chain seq x y z
N HIS A 1 -12.13 8.90 -20.70
CA HIS A 1 -10.96 9.48 -19.98
C HIS A 1 -9.88 8.39 -19.87
N PRO A 2 -8.97 8.27 -20.86
CA PRO A 2 -8.07 7.11 -21.03
C PRO A 2 -7.09 6.86 -19.85
N HIS A 3 -6.82 7.88 -19.03
CA HIS A 3 -5.84 7.77 -17.94
C HIS A 3 -6.34 6.99 -16.71
N LYS A 4 -7.65 6.98 -16.43
CA LYS A 4 -8.19 6.27 -15.26
C LYS A 4 -8.13 4.76 -15.44
N ASP A 5 -8.38 4.30 -16.67
CA ASP A 5 -8.35 2.87 -17.00
C ASP A 5 -6.92 2.33 -17.00
N ALA A 6 -5.94 3.11 -17.48
CA ALA A 6 -4.53 2.73 -17.46
C ALA A 6 -4.00 2.45 -16.05
N GLY A 7 -4.38 3.28 -15.06
CA GLY A 7 -3.97 3.07 -13.66
C GLY A 7 -4.52 1.79 -13.06
N LYS A 8 -5.78 1.46 -13.37
CA LYS A 8 -6.42 0.21 -12.91
C LYS A 8 -5.76 -1.02 -13.55
N ILE A 9 -5.56 -0.99 -14.87
CA ILE A 9 -4.91 -2.08 -15.61
C ILE A 9 -3.49 -2.34 -15.05
N LEU A 10 -2.72 -1.28 -14.80
CA LEU A 10 -1.39 -1.43 -14.22
C LEU A 10 -1.44 -2.06 -12.82
N ALA A 11 -2.35 -1.62 -11.96
CA ALA A 11 -2.51 -2.18 -10.62
C ALA A 11 -2.90 -3.67 -10.67
N ASP A 12 -3.77 -4.07 -11.59
CA ASP A 12 -4.19 -5.45 -11.75
C ASP A 12 -3.04 -6.35 -12.25
N ILE A 13 -2.23 -5.86 -13.19
CA ILE A 13 -1.02 -6.57 -13.66
C ILE A 13 -0.01 -6.75 -12.51
N LEU A 14 0.20 -5.73 -11.68
CA LEU A 14 1.11 -5.82 -10.53
C LEU A 14 0.62 -6.87 -9.53
N ARG A 15 -0.68 -6.92 -9.22
CA ARG A 15 -1.25 -7.97 -8.34
C ARG A 15 -1.02 -9.37 -8.92
N GLN A 16 -1.28 -9.55 -10.21
CA GLN A 16 -1.06 -10.82 -10.88
C GLN A 16 0.42 -11.23 -10.81
N PHE A 17 1.35 -10.29 -11.01
CA PHE A 17 2.77 -10.56 -10.89
C PHE A 17 3.16 -11.00 -9.46
N LEU A 18 2.71 -10.27 -8.43
CA LEU A 18 2.98 -10.61 -7.03
C LEU A 18 2.45 -12.00 -6.67
N HIS A 19 1.24 -12.33 -7.11
CA HIS A 19 0.67 -13.67 -6.96
C HIS A 19 1.53 -14.74 -7.65
N ASN A 20 1.96 -14.51 -8.89
CA ASN A 20 2.75 -15.47 -9.67
C ASN A 20 4.13 -15.76 -9.06
N VAL A 21 4.71 -14.80 -8.32
CA VAL A 21 5.98 -14.99 -7.61
C VAL A 21 5.79 -15.44 -6.15
N ASN A 22 4.57 -15.80 -5.75
CA ASN A 22 4.20 -16.27 -4.41
C ASN A 22 4.52 -15.25 -3.28
N VAL A 23 4.32 -13.96 -3.53
CA VAL A 23 4.35 -12.95 -2.45
C VAL A 23 3.09 -13.10 -1.61
N ASP A 24 3.24 -13.14 -0.29
CA ASP A 24 2.13 -13.21 0.67
C ASP A 24 1.03 -12.16 0.39
N ASP A 25 -0.23 -12.58 0.56
CA ASP A 25 -1.41 -11.77 0.27
C ASP A 25 -1.64 -10.68 1.34
N GLY A 26 -0.84 -9.62 1.21
CA GLY A 26 -0.91 -8.43 2.03
C GLY A 26 -0.37 -8.62 3.45
N LEU A 27 -0.50 -7.56 4.24
CA LEU A 27 0.08 -7.49 5.58
C LEU A 27 -0.53 -8.50 6.56
N LYS A 28 -1.78 -8.93 6.36
CA LYS A 28 -2.41 -9.96 7.19
C LYS A 28 -1.71 -11.30 7.10
N ALA A 29 -1.24 -11.69 5.92
CA ALA A 29 -0.50 -12.92 5.72
C ALA A 29 0.86 -12.91 6.45
N LEU A 30 1.41 -11.71 6.70
CA LEU A 30 2.62 -11.50 7.48
C LEU A 30 2.38 -11.37 9.00
N GLY A 31 1.14 -11.51 9.46
CA GLY A 31 0.78 -11.47 10.88
C GLY A 31 0.36 -10.09 11.41
N TYR A 32 0.25 -9.07 10.55
CA TYR A 32 -0.30 -7.77 10.97
C TYR A 32 -1.83 -7.79 11.00
N THR A 33 -2.38 -6.89 11.79
CA THR A 33 -3.80 -6.67 11.98
C THR A 33 -4.14 -5.20 11.74
N THR A 34 -5.43 -4.89 11.59
CA THR A 34 -5.87 -3.50 11.46
C THR A 34 -5.58 -2.67 12.71
N SER A 35 -5.44 -3.30 13.89
CA SER A 35 -5.02 -2.60 15.11
C SER A 35 -3.57 -2.12 15.08
N ASP A 36 -2.73 -2.64 14.16
CA ASP A 36 -1.34 -2.20 14.01
C ASP A 36 -1.20 -0.92 13.18
N ILE A 37 -2.26 -0.52 12.45
CA ILE A 37 -2.24 0.65 11.55
C ILE A 37 -1.73 1.93 12.25
N PRO A 38 -2.18 2.30 13.47
CA PRO A 38 -1.66 3.49 14.14
C PRO A 38 -0.15 3.45 14.38
N ALA A 39 0.40 2.28 14.72
CA ALA A 39 1.83 2.10 14.94
C ALA A 39 2.60 2.16 13.61
N LEU A 40 2.06 1.56 12.54
CA LEU A 40 2.64 1.61 11.19
C LEU A 40 2.70 3.04 10.66
N VAL A 41 1.61 3.81 10.77
CA VAL A 41 1.56 5.22 10.38
C VAL A 41 2.62 6.03 11.13
N LYS A 42 2.67 5.90 12.46
CA LYS A 42 3.64 6.60 13.29
C LYS A 42 5.08 6.27 12.91
N ALA A 43 5.37 5.02 12.56
CA ALA A 43 6.69 4.58 12.10
C ALA A 43 7.05 5.07 10.68
N THR A 44 6.07 5.38 9.83
CA THR A 44 6.28 5.89 8.47
C THR A 44 6.61 7.37 8.43
N ILE A 45 5.98 8.21 9.25
CA ILE A 45 6.18 9.68 9.29
C ILE A 45 7.67 10.10 9.33
N PRO A 46 8.54 9.54 10.20
CA PRO A 46 9.93 9.96 10.27
C PRO A 46 10.78 9.52 9.06
N GLN A 47 10.27 8.64 8.17
CA GLN A 47 11.01 8.11 7.01
C GLN A 47 11.12 9.11 5.84
N LYS A 48 11.61 10.30 6.13
CA LYS A 48 11.65 11.48 5.24
C LYS A 48 12.25 11.22 3.86
N ARG A 49 13.23 10.32 3.72
CA ARG A 49 13.81 10.02 2.41
C ARG A 49 12.82 9.29 1.50
N VAL A 50 12.10 8.30 2.04
CA VAL A 50 11.11 7.53 1.30
C VAL A 50 9.88 8.41 1.04
N THR A 51 9.40 9.11 2.06
CA THR A 51 8.17 9.92 1.97
C THR A 51 8.32 11.16 1.10
N LYS A 52 9.51 11.79 1.01
CA LYS A 52 9.75 12.94 0.11
C LYS A 52 9.86 12.57 -1.38
N LEU A 53 10.09 11.30 -1.70
CA LEU A 53 10.15 10.84 -3.09
C LEU A 53 8.77 10.51 -3.65
N ALA A 54 7.73 10.46 -2.81
CA ALA A 54 6.38 10.24 -3.25
C ALA A 54 5.93 11.41 -4.17
N PRO A 55 5.27 11.13 -5.30
CA PRO A 55 4.81 12.17 -6.22
C PRO A 55 3.66 13.02 -5.64
N LEU A 56 3.04 12.56 -4.55
CA LEU A 56 1.92 13.22 -3.87
C LEU A 56 2.25 13.44 -2.40
N THR A 57 1.77 14.56 -1.87
CA THR A 57 1.73 14.78 -0.42
C THR A 57 0.71 13.84 0.22
N HIS A 58 0.98 13.40 1.45
CA HIS A 58 0.12 12.49 2.19
C HIS A 58 -0.10 13.01 3.61
N THR A 59 -1.30 12.76 4.10
CA THR A 59 -1.69 12.93 5.50
C THR A 59 -1.49 11.62 6.27
N GLU A 60 -1.61 11.66 7.60
CA GLU A 60 -1.63 10.43 8.40
C GLU A 60 -2.82 9.53 8.01
N GLU A 61 -3.97 10.13 7.67
CA GLU A 61 -5.15 9.44 7.20
C GLU A 61 -4.94 8.76 5.84
N ASP A 62 -4.15 9.37 4.94
CA ASP A 62 -3.78 8.73 3.67
C ASP A 62 -2.90 7.49 3.90
N LEU A 63 -1.95 7.57 4.84
CA LEU A 63 -1.13 6.44 5.22
C LEU A 63 -1.96 5.34 5.89
N ALA A 64 -2.92 5.71 6.75
CA ALA A 64 -3.83 4.76 7.38
C ALA A 64 -4.65 4.00 6.33
N ARG A 65 -5.25 4.71 5.37
CA ARG A 65 -5.97 4.10 4.24
C ARG A 65 -5.07 3.22 3.37
N LEU A 66 -3.82 3.64 3.15
CA LEU A 66 -2.85 2.85 2.40
C LEU A 66 -2.58 1.50 3.09
N PHE A 67 -2.32 1.51 4.40
CA PHE A 67 -2.12 0.28 5.16
C PHE A 67 -3.37 -0.59 5.21
N GLU A 68 -4.54 0.01 5.40
CA GLU A 68 -5.82 -0.71 5.39
C GLU A 68 -6.05 -1.43 4.05
N ASN A 69 -5.87 -0.73 2.93
CA ASN A 69 -5.96 -1.31 1.59
C ASN A 69 -4.87 -2.34 1.28
N SER A 70 -3.78 -2.35 2.06
CA SER A 70 -2.66 -3.29 1.90
C SER A 70 -2.79 -4.53 2.81
N MET A 71 -3.85 -4.61 3.62
CA MET A 71 -4.11 -5.79 4.45
C MET A 71 -4.39 -7.04 3.63
N LYS A 72 -4.97 -6.87 2.44
CA LYS A 72 -5.28 -7.90 1.44
C LYS A 72 -5.12 -7.31 0.03
N LEU A 73 -4.41 -8.00 -0.86
CA LEU A 73 -4.01 -7.46 -2.15
C LEU A 73 -4.70 -8.15 -3.33
N TYR A 74 -5.03 -9.43 -3.22
CA TYR A 74 -5.67 -10.22 -4.28
C TYR A 74 -6.63 -11.29 -3.75
#